data_AF-A0A7L4GXM9-F1
#
_entry.id   AF-A0A7L4GXM9-F1
#
_cell.length_a   1.000
_cell.length_b   1.000
_cell.length_c   1.000
_cell.angle_alpha   90.00
_cell.angle_beta   90.00
_cell.angle_gamma   90.00
#
_symmetry.space_group_name_H-M   'P 1'
#
loop_
_entity.id
_entity.type
_entity.pdbx_description
1 polymer ?
#
loop_
_entity_poly.entity_id
_entity_poly.type
_entity_poly.pdbx_seq_one_letter_code
_entity_poly.pdbx_strand_id
1 'polypeptide(L)'
;YVAAVYEHQSILSPDPTALVDRQSALELMGRNLDIYEQQVVAAARQGAQIIVFPEDGIHGFNFTRSSIYPYLDFVPHSQSVKWNPCREPYLFNDTEVLQRLSCMAMKNKIFLVANLGTKQPCEHTDPHCPPDGRYQFNTNVAFDDGGMLVATYRKHNLYFEYAFDTPPEPDYTFFDTPFAGKFGMFTCFDILFFEPAVNLIRQYNLKQVVYPTAWMNQLPLLSAVEFQQAFATAFNVNILAANIHHPTLGMTGSGIYTPVKSFIYLDMESYGGKLIVAEIPVITTDYRTNLESNERFGENLYHSCKTSASASMDDQVCLKEEQETPGRVSEKGKEQLPPLFYAEMMYDNFTFVPVWGEKGELQVCANTLCCYLNYQRAVLTNELYALGVFDGLHTVHGTYYVQACALVKCGGLSFSTCGQEVTDATALIDFQLWGNMSTPYIFPLLLTSGITLDFADHMGWKNNHYFISKNRTSSGLLTAALYGRWYEKD
;
A
#
# COMPACT_ATOMS: atom_id res chain seq x y z
N TYR A 1 -11.70 15.79 -11.03
CA TYR A 1 -12.57 15.89 -9.85
C TYR A 1 -11.73 16.34 -8.68
N VAL A 2 -12.30 17.01 -7.69
CA VAL A 2 -11.54 17.45 -6.50
C VAL A 2 -11.73 16.44 -5.38
N ALA A 3 -10.63 15.93 -4.85
CA ALA A 3 -10.59 14.97 -3.75
C ALA A 3 -9.89 15.58 -2.54
N ALA A 4 -10.26 15.11 -1.36
CA ALA A 4 -9.59 15.43 -0.11
C ALA A 4 -9.23 14.17 0.68
N VAL A 5 -8.11 14.22 1.38
CA VAL A 5 -7.73 13.26 2.42
C VAL A 5 -7.29 14.04 3.66
N TYR A 6 -7.59 13.52 4.84
CA TYR A 6 -7.19 14.13 6.10
C TYR A 6 -6.28 13.21 6.90
N GLU A 7 -5.02 13.64 7.07
CA GLU A 7 -4.13 13.06 8.07
C GLU A 7 -4.63 13.48 9.45
N HIS A 8 -4.98 12.54 10.35
CA HIS A 8 -5.64 12.87 11.62
C HIS A 8 -4.78 12.58 12.85
N GLN A 9 -4.59 13.60 13.69
CA GLN A 9 -4.02 13.42 15.03
C GLN A 9 -5.14 12.99 16.00
N SER A 10 -5.28 11.68 16.18
CA SER A 10 -6.35 11.10 16.99
C SER A 10 -6.25 11.44 18.48
N ILE A 11 -7.39 11.79 19.06
CA ILE A 11 -7.57 11.84 20.52
C ILE A 11 -7.83 10.40 20.98
N LEU A 12 -6.80 9.77 21.55
CA LEU A 12 -6.82 8.37 21.99
C LEU A 12 -7.39 8.19 23.42
N SER A 13 -7.81 6.96 23.75
CA SER A 13 -8.06 6.58 25.15
C SER A 13 -6.74 6.50 25.92
N PRO A 14 -6.65 7.05 27.16
CA PRO A 14 -5.46 6.88 28.00
C PRO A 14 -5.27 5.44 28.49
N ASP A 15 -6.35 4.65 28.52
CA ASP A 15 -6.32 3.21 28.79
C ASP A 15 -7.35 2.54 27.87
N PRO A 16 -6.94 1.94 26.74
CA PRO A 16 -7.84 1.22 25.84
C PRO A 16 -8.22 -0.18 26.37
N THR A 17 -7.65 -0.64 27.49
CA THR A 17 -8.02 -1.92 28.13
C THR A 17 -9.10 -1.75 29.20
N ALA A 18 -9.28 -0.54 29.73
CA ALA A 18 -10.33 -0.21 30.69
C ALA A 18 -11.74 -0.39 30.08
N LEU A 19 -12.67 -0.91 30.89
CA LEU A 19 -14.08 -0.94 30.55
C LEU A 19 -14.71 0.43 30.83
N VAL A 20 -15.39 0.99 29.83
CA VAL A 20 -16.15 2.25 29.93
C VAL A 20 -17.61 2.01 29.55
N ASP A 21 -18.50 2.93 29.90
CA ASP A 21 -19.86 2.95 29.35
C ASP A 21 -19.90 3.59 27.94
N ARG A 22 -21.02 3.36 27.22
CA ARG A 22 -21.19 3.89 25.85
C ARG A 22 -21.23 5.42 25.81
N GLN A 23 -21.71 6.09 26.85
CA GLN A 23 -21.74 7.55 26.92
C GLN A 23 -20.32 8.12 26.92
N SER A 24 -19.44 7.57 27.77
CA SER A 24 -18.03 7.92 27.86
C SER A 24 -17.26 7.63 26.57
N ALA A 25 -17.57 6.51 25.90
CA ALA A 25 -17.03 6.18 24.59
C ALA A 25 -17.47 7.18 23.50
N LEU A 26 -18.76 7.53 23.46
CA LEU A 26 -19.33 8.52 22.55
C LEU A 26 -18.76 9.94 22.80
N GLU A 27 -18.42 10.31 24.03
CA GLU A 27 -17.76 11.57 24.35
C GLU A 27 -16.31 11.61 23.80
N LEU A 28 -15.58 10.49 23.83
CA LEU A 28 -14.26 10.41 23.20
C LEU A 28 -14.38 10.50 21.68
N MET A 29 -15.21 9.66 21.07
CA MET A 29 -15.43 9.63 19.62
C MET A 29 -15.99 10.95 19.11
N GLY A 30 -16.87 11.60 19.89
CA GLY A 30 -17.43 12.92 19.63
C GLY A 30 -16.36 13.99 19.42
N ARG A 31 -15.29 14.01 20.23
CA ARG A 31 -14.18 14.96 20.07
C ARG A 31 -13.36 14.74 18.80
N ASN A 32 -13.17 13.49 18.37
CA ASN A 32 -12.57 13.20 17.05
C ASN A 32 -13.51 13.63 15.90
N LEU A 33 -14.81 13.37 16.04
CA LEU A 33 -15.82 13.79 15.06
C LEU A 33 -16.02 15.31 14.97
N ASP A 34 -15.76 16.06 16.06
CA ASP A 34 -15.72 17.53 16.04
C ASP A 34 -14.61 18.06 15.13
N ILE A 35 -13.45 17.37 15.11
CA ILE A 35 -12.35 17.68 14.20
C ILE A 35 -12.75 17.30 12.77
N TYR A 36 -13.33 16.10 12.57
CA TYR A 36 -13.78 15.66 11.24
C TYR A 36 -14.77 16.66 10.62
N GLU A 37 -15.77 17.12 11.36
CA GLU A 37 -16.75 18.09 10.86
C GLU A 37 -16.09 19.40 10.39
N GLN A 38 -15.04 19.87 11.09
CA GLN A 38 -14.26 21.04 10.66
C GLN A 38 -13.53 20.79 9.34
N GLN A 39 -12.94 19.61 9.15
CA GLN A 39 -12.23 19.25 7.92
C GLN A 39 -13.18 19.02 6.74
N VAL A 40 -14.35 18.41 6.98
CA VAL A 40 -15.42 18.29 5.97
C VAL A 40 -15.85 19.69 5.48
N VAL A 41 -16.07 20.64 6.39
CA VAL A 41 -16.38 22.03 6.03
C VAL A 41 -15.23 22.70 5.27
N ALA A 42 -13.98 22.48 5.68
CA ALA A 42 -12.80 23.06 5.02
C ALA A 42 -12.54 22.46 3.62
N ALA A 43 -12.81 21.17 3.42
CA ALA A 43 -12.70 20.49 2.13
C ALA A 43 -13.81 20.92 1.17
N ALA A 44 -15.07 20.95 1.63
CA ALA A 44 -16.21 21.41 0.84
C ALA A 44 -16.05 22.88 0.40
N ARG A 45 -15.50 23.75 1.25
CA ARG A 45 -15.14 25.14 0.88
C ARG A 45 -14.06 25.24 -0.22
N GLN A 46 -13.22 24.22 -0.36
CA GLN A 46 -12.22 24.10 -1.42
C GLN A 46 -12.75 23.33 -2.65
N GLY A 47 -14.05 23.03 -2.68
CA GLY A 47 -14.70 22.34 -3.80
C GLY A 47 -14.51 20.83 -3.83
N ALA A 48 -13.99 20.21 -2.76
CA ALA A 48 -13.83 18.76 -2.68
C ALA A 48 -15.18 18.04 -2.79
N GLN A 49 -15.21 17.01 -3.63
CA GLN A 49 -16.40 16.20 -3.93
C GLN A 49 -16.43 14.90 -3.12
N ILE A 50 -15.27 14.48 -2.61
CA ILE A 50 -15.07 13.37 -1.68
C ILE A 50 -14.00 13.73 -0.64
N ILE A 51 -14.18 13.30 0.61
CA ILE A 51 -13.17 13.32 1.67
C ILE A 51 -13.00 11.94 2.29
N VAL A 52 -11.75 11.52 2.52
CA VAL A 52 -11.39 10.27 3.21
C VAL A 52 -10.72 10.59 4.55
N PHE A 53 -11.12 9.85 5.59
CA PHE A 53 -10.55 9.89 6.94
C PHE A 53 -9.81 8.58 7.28
N PRO A 54 -8.87 8.59 8.25
CA PRO A 54 -8.03 7.43 8.55
C PRO A 54 -8.75 6.27 9.23
N GLU A 55 -8.09 5.11 9.19
CA GLU A 55 -8.37 3.95 10.05
C GLU A 55 -8.19 4.31 11.53
N ASP A 56 -9.02 3.74 12.41
CA ASP A 56 -9.00 3.98 13.86
C ASP A 56 -9.15 5.45 14.31
N GLY A 57 -9.32 6.42 13.39
CA GLY A 57 -9.25 7.85 13.70
C GLY A 57 -10.38 8.39 14.59
N ILE A 58 -11.42 7.58 14.82
CA ILE A 58 -12.56 7.93 15.67
C ILE A 58 -12.35 7.45 17.12
N HIS A 59 -11.81 6.25 17.35
CA HIS A 59 -11.69 5.62 18.68
C HIS A 59 -10.25 5.28 19.12
N GLY A 60 -9.30 5.20 18.20
CA GLY A 60 -7.94 4.70 18.46
C GLY A 60 -7.84 3.17 18.43
N PHE A 61 -6.69 2.66 18.86
CA PHE A 61 -6.28 1.25 18.76
C PHE A 61 -5.93 0.64 20.15
N ASN A 62 -5.44 -0.60 20.16
CA ASN A 62 -5.03 -1.37 21.35
C ASN A 62 -6.15 -1.76 22.34
N PHE A 63 -7.40 -1.87 21.87
CA PHE A 63 -8.51 -2.36 22.68
C PHE A 63 -8.52 -3.89 22.84
N THR A 64 -9.30 -4.37 23.80
CA THR A 64 -9.74 -5.77 23.91
C THR A 64 -11.15 -5.92 23.32
N ARG A 65 -11.58 -7.17 23.02
CA ARG A 65 -12.97 -7.44 22.57
C ARG A 65 -14.04 -6.84 23.49
N SER A 66 -13.78 -6.79 24.80
CA SER A 66 -14.73 -6.27 25.79
C SER A 66 -14.64 -4.74 25.95
N SER A 67 -13.43 -4.17 25.95
CA SER A 67 -13.24 -2.72 26.12
C SER A 67 -13.58 -1.91 24.86
N ILE A 68 -13.51 -2.51 23.66
CA ILE A 68 -13.96 -1.83 22.43
C ILE A 68 -15.49 -1.77 22.31
N TYR A 69 -16.23 -2.73 22.89
CA TYR A 69 -17.68 -2.89 22.66
C TYR A 69 -18.52 -1.60 22.83
N PRO A 70 -18.26 -0.71 23.81
CA PRO A 70 -18.95 0.58 23.95
C PRO A 70 -18.75 1.52 22.76
N TYR A 71 -17.62 1.45 22.07
CA TYR A 71 -17.23 2.26 20.91
C TYR A 71 -17.82 1.76 19.59
N LEU A 72 -18.37 0.54 19.55
CA LEU A 72 -18.85 -0.07 18.31
C LEU A 72 -20.28 0.41 17.95
N ASP A 73 -20.47 0.82 16.70
CA ASP A 73 -21.81 1.08 16.14
C ASP A 73 -22.40 -0.19 15.49
N PHE A 74 -23.73 -0.32 15.49
CA PHE A 74 -24.43 -1.36 14.75
C PHE A 74 -24.49 -0.99 13.26
N VAL A 75 -24.06 -1.91 12.40
CA VAL A 75 -24.26 -1.83 10.95
C VAL A 75 -25.11 -3.01 10.50
N PRO A 76 -26.23 -2.80 9.77
CA PRO A 76 -27.06 -3.90 9.30
C PRO A 76 -26.27 -4.78 8.32
N HIS A 77 -26.39 -6.11 8.49
CA HIS A 77 -25.60 -7.09 7.72
C HIS A 77 -25.90 -7.09 6.21
N SER A 78 -27.07 -6.64 5.78
CA SER A 78 -27.45 -6.65 4.37
C SER A 78 -27.19 -5.30 3.69
N GLN A 79 -26.25 -5.31 2.73
CA GLN A 79 -26.00 -4.18 1.81
C GLN A 79 -27.24 -3.75 0.99
N SER A 80 -28.34 -4.52 1.01
CA SER A 80 -29.60 -4.13 0.36
C SER A 80 -30.40 -3.07 1.11
N VAL A 81 -30.08 -2.82 2.39
CA VAL A 81 -30.78 -1.83 3.22
C VAL A 81 -30.33 -0.42 2.85
N LYS A 82 -31.17 0.29 2.08
CA LYS A 82 -31.04 1.73 1.87
C LYS A 82 -31.46 2.48 3.13
N TRP A 83 -30.50 3.02 3.86
CA TRP A 83 -30.72 3.76 5.11
C TRP A 83 -29.90 5.05 5.14
N ASN A 84 -30.55 6.16 5.54
CA ASN A 84 -29.91 7.46 5.73
C ASN A 84 -29.84 7.76 7.23
N PRO A 85 -28.71 7.48 7.93
CA PRO A 85 -28.64 7.62 9.38
C PRO A 85 -29.05 9.01 9.88
N CYS A 86 -28.73 10.08 9.16
CA CYS A 86 -29.11 11.44 9.56
C CYS A 86 -30.62 11.72 9.51
N ARG A 87 -31.35 11.11 8.55
CA ARG A 87 -32.80 11.29 8.40
C ARG A 87 -33.61 10.25 9.18
N GLU A 88 -33.02 9.09 9.42
CA GLU A 88 -33.65 7.93 10.04
C GLU A 88 -32.84 7.46 11.27
N PRO A 89 -32.58 8.35 12.27
CA PRO A 89 -31.68 8.05 13.39
C PRO A 89 -32.24 7.00 14.36
N TYR A 90 -33.54 6.71 14.30
CA TYR A 90 -34.22 5.74 15.17
C TYR A 90 -34.56 4.43 14.44
N LEU A 91 -34.05 4.20 13.22
CA LEU A 91 -34.27 2.94 12.50
C LEU A 91 -33.49 1.78 13.15
N PHE A 92 -32.29 2.07 13.66
CA PHE A 92 -31.43 1.12 14.36
C PHE A 92 -30.79 1.78 15.59
N ASN A 93 -30.74 1.05 16.70
CA ASN A 93 -30.05 1.49 17.93
C ASN A 93 -28.54 1.35 17.79
N ASP A 94 -27.79 2.04 18.66
CA ASP A 94 -26.32 2.07 18.68
C ASP A 94 -25.72 2.54 17.33
N THR A 95 -26.17 3.68 16.80
CA THR A 95 -25.77 4.22 15.49
C THR A 95 -25.31 5.69 15.50
N GLU A 96 -24.98 6.23 16.67
CA GLU A 96 -24.70 7.65 16.89
C GLU A 96 -23.49 8.17 16.08
N VAL A 97 -22.47 7.35 15.84
CA VAL A 97 -21.31 7.73 14.99
C VAL A 97 -21.74 7.77 13.52
N LEU A 98 -22.45 6.74 13.06
CA LEU A 98 -22.99 6.67 11.69
C LEU A 98 -23.97 7.81 11.38
N GLN A 99 -24.82 8.17 12.35
CA GLN A 99 -25.71 9.35 12.28
C GLN A 99 -24.90 10.63 12.07
N ARG A 100 -23.85 10.84 12.86
CA ARG A 100 -23.04 12.06 12.78
C ARG A 100 -22.27 12.16 11.46
N LEU A 101 -21.68 11.05 10.98
CA LEU A 101 -20.99 10.97 9.69
C LEU A 101 -21.95 11.24 8.51
N SER A 102 -23.12 10.59 8.51
CA SER A 102 -24.20 10.82 7.53
C SER A 102 -24.65 12.30 7.52
N CYS A 103 -24.83 12.91 8.69
CA CYS A 103 -25.25 14.31 8.78
C CYS A 103 -24.20 15.28 8.25
N MET A 104 -22.91 15.08 8.55
CA MET A 104 -21.87 15.98 8.05
C MET A 104 -21.67 15.86 6.52
N ALA A 105 -21.84 14.66 5.94
CA ALA A 105 -21.87 14.47 4.49
C ALA A 105 -23.06 15.20 3.84
N MET A 106 -24.28 14.94 4.34
CA MET A 106 -25.53 15.57 3.82
C MET A 106 -25.52 17.10 3.92
N LYS A 107 -24.96 17.64 5.02
CA LYS A 107 -24.90 19.09 5.31
C LYS A 107 -23.91 19.83 4.42
N ASN A 108 -22.79 19.19 4.06
CA ASN A 108 -21.71 19.82 3.30
C ASN A 108 -21.68 19.45 1.81
N LYS A 109 -22.57 18.55 1.35
CA LYS A 109 -22.69 18.12 -0.05
C LYS A 109 -21.40 17.51 -0.62
N ILE A 110 -20.87 16.57 0.13
CA ILE A 110 -19.61 15.89 -0.15
C ILE A 110 -19.74 14.40 0.20
N PHE A 111 -19.17 13.53 -0.62
CA PHE A 111 -19.04 12.12 -0.29
C PHE A 111 -18.03 11.97 0.86
N LEU A 112 -18.34 11.13 1.84
CA LEU A 112 -17.50 10.97 3.02
C LEU A 112 -17.17 9.50 3.23
N VAL A 113 -15.87 9.20 3.37
CA VAL A 113 -15.39 7.88 3.76
C VAL A 113 -14.67 7.99 5.09
N ALA A 114 -15.04 7.12 6.03
CA ALA A 114 -14.44 7.05 7.36
C ALA A 114 -14.37 5.59 7.83
N ASN A 115 -13.53 5.34 8.83
CA ASN A 115 -13.39 4.06 9.48
C ASN A 115 -13.92 4.11 10.92
N LEU A 116 -14.60 3.03 11.34
CA LEU A 116 -15.04 2.83 12.72
C LEU A 116 -15.18 1.33 13.02
N GLY A 117 -15.06 0.99 14.30
CA GLY A 117 -15.45 -0.31 14.83
C GLY A 117 -16.97 -0.48 14.75
N THR A 118 -17.41 -1.66 14.30
CA THR A 118 -18.83 -2.00 14.22
C THR A 118 -19.13 -3.34 14.90
N LYS A 119 -20.39 -3.57 15.28
CA LYS A 119 -20.86 -4.81 15.91
C LYS A 119 -22.08 -5.39 15.21
N GLN A 120 -22.14 -6.72 15.16
CA GLN A 120 -23.30 -7.47 14.67
C GLN A 120 -23.59 -8.63 15.64
N PRO A 121 -24.77 -8.70 16.30
CA PRO A 121 -25.12 -9.85 17.13
C PRO A 121 -25.24 -11.11 16.25
N CYS A 122 -24.84 -12.25 16.79
CA CYS A 122 -24.95 -13.54 16.10
C CYS A 122 -25.58 -14.60 17.02
N GLU A 123 -26.32 -15.52 16.42
CA GLU A 123 -27.01 -16.61 17.11
C GLU A 123 -26.09 -17.81 17.25
N HIS A 124 -26.25 -18.61 18.30
CA HIS A 124 -25.48 -19.87 18.50
C HIS A 124 -25.71 -20.94 17.40
N THR A 125 -26.63 -20.71 16.46
CA THR A 125 -26.82 -21.54 15.26
C THR A 125 -25.84 -21.21 14.14
N ASP A 126 -25.19 -20.04 14.18
CA ASP A 126 -24.07 -19.71 13.29
C ASP A 126 -22.79 -20.36 13.84
N PRO A 127 -22.16 -21.31 13.12
CA PRO A 127 -20.98 -22.02 13.60
C PRO A 127 -19.72 -21.14 13.72
N HIS A 128 -19.72 -19.94 13.13
CA HIS A 128 -18.61 -18.99 13.22
C HIS A 128 -18.83 -17.89 14.27
N CYS A 129 -20.01 -17.84 14.90
CA CYS A 129 -20.34 -16.83 15.90
C CYS A 129 -19.36 -16.88 17.08
N PRO A 130 -18.66 -15.78 17.42
CA PRO A 130 -17.73 -15.76 18.54
C PRO A 130 -18.40 -16.15 19.87
N PRO A 131 -17.66 -16.75 20.82
CA PRO A 131 -18.22 -17.25 22.10
C PRO A 131 -18.93 -16.19 22.95
N ASP A 132 -18.69 -14.91 22.64
CA ASP A 132 -19.24 -13.75 23.33
C ASP A 132 -20.45 -13.12 22.61
N GLY A 133 -21.02 -13.82 21.60
CA GLY A 133 -22.36 -13.59 21.04
C GLY A 133 -22.47 -12.50 19.97
N ARG A 134 -21.35 -11.97 19.48
CA ARG A 134 -21.32 -10.96 18.42
C ARG A 134 -20.04 -11.00 17.61
N TYR A 135 -20.14 -10.61 16.35
CA TYR A 135 -19.00 -10.17 15.56
C TYR A 135 -18.67 -8.70 15.86
N GLN A 136 -17.39 -8.36 15.76
CA GLN A 136 -16.86 -7.01 15.89
C GLN A 136 -15.91 -6.76 14.72
N PHE A 137 -16.10 -5.72 13.91
CA PHE A 137 -15.30 -5.50 12.70
C PHE A 137 -14.68 -4.10 12.66
N ASN A 138 -13.41 -4.01 12.26
CA ASN A 138 -12.82 -2.79 11.69
C ASN A 138 -13.54 -2.55 10.36
N THR A 139 -14.25 -1.42 10.23
CA THR A 139 -15.16 -1.19 9.11
C THR A 139 -14.98 0.19 8.49
N ASN A 140 -14.73 0.23 7.19
CA ASN A 140 -14.90 1.46 6.41
C ASN A 140 -16.37 1.64 6.02
N VAL A 141 -16.87 2.87 6.12
CA VAL A 141 -18.20 3.28 5.66
C VAL A 141 -18.10 4.44 4.69
N ALA A 142 -18.93 4.43 3.66
CA ALA A 142 -19.03 5.50 2.67
C ALA A 142 -20.45 6.09 2.65
N PHE A 143 -20.52 7.42 2.69
CA PHE A 143 -21.75 8.21 2.57
C PHE A 143 -21.74 9.05 1.30
N ASP A 144 -22.89 9.19 0.65
CA ASP A 144 -23.08 10.15 -0.45
C ASP A 144 -23.33 11.59 0.05
N ASP A 145 -23.42 12.54 -0.90
CA ASP A 145 -23.73 13.95 -0.63
C ASP A 145 -25.17 14.22 -0.12
N GLY A 146 -26.00 13.17 -0.06
CA GLY A 146 -27.30 13.11 0.59
C GLY A 146 -27.27 12.51 2.00
N GLY A 147 -26.14 11.94 2.44
CA GLY A 147 -25.99 11.21 3.71
C GLY A 147 -26.49 9.76 3.66
N MET A 148 -26.78 9.20 2.48
CA MET A 148 -27.11 7.79 2.31
C MET A 148 -25.88 6.94 2.60
N LEU A 149 -26.00 5.86 3.40
CA LEU A 149 -24.95 4.85 3.50
C LEU A 149 -24.91 4.08 2.16
N VAL A 150 -23.83 4.23 1.39
CA VAL A 150 -23.70 3.65 0.04
C VAL A 150 -22.75 2.45 -0.03
N ALA A 151 -21.84 2.29 0.94
CA ALA A 151 -20.98 1.13 1.04
C ALA A 151 -20.46 0.90 2.47
N THR A 152 -20.20 -0.37 2.78
CA THR A 152 -19.59 -0.86 4.03
C THR A 152 -18.56 -1.92 3.68
N TYR A 153 -17.35 -1.84 4.23
CA TYR A 153 -16.26 -2.79 4.01
C TYR A 153 -15.69 -3.23 5.35
N ARG A 154 -15.63 -4.53 5.64
CA ARG A 154 -14.97 -5.08 6.83
C ARG A 154 -13.54 -5.48 6.47
N LYS A 155 -12.57 -4.96 7.22
CA LYS A 155 -11.13 -5.26 7.03
C LYS A 155 -10.89 -6.77 7.07
N HIS A 156 -10.19 -7.29 6.08
CA HIS A 156 -9.94 -8.73 5.97
C HIS A 156 -8.61 -9.11 6.64
N ASN A 157 -7.54 -8.38 6.32
CA ASN A 157 -6.20 -8.66 6.80
C ASN A 157 -5.90 -7.83 8.06
N LEU A 158 -6.22 -8.37 9.22
CA LEU A 158 -6.03 -7.69 10.51
C LEU A 158 -4.54 -7.59 10.90
N TYR A 159 -4.15 -6.48 11.53
CA TYR A 159 -2.78 -6.18 11.96
C TYR A 159 -2.73 -5.93 13.48
N PHE A 160 -2.54 -6.99 14.27
CA PHE A 160 -2.58 -6.97 15.76
C PHE A 160 -3.90 -6.46 16.37
N GLU A 161 -4.98 -6.48 15.61
CA GLU A 161 -6.30 -5.98 16.01
C GLU A 161 -7.12 -7.01 16.82
N TYR A 162 -6.64 -7.42 18.00
CA TYR A 162 -7.27 -8.44 18.85
C TYR A 162 -8.72 -8.14 19.29
N ALA A 163 -9.20 -6.91 19.07
CA ALA A 163 -10.56 -6.49 19.36
C ALA A 163 -11.58 -6.85 18.25
N PHE A 164 -11.11 -7.18 17.05
CA PHE A 164 -11.91 -7.41 15.85
C PHE A 164 -11.81 -8.86 15.35
N ASP A 165 -12.84 -9.26 14.61
CA ASP A 165 -12.97 -10.54 13.91
C ASP A 165 -12.63 -10.34 12.42
N THR A 166 -11.99 -11.31 11.77
CA THR A 166 -11.89 -11.34 10.30
C THR A 166 -13.24 -11.77 9.72
N PRO A 167 -13.78 -11.10 8.68
CA PRO A 167 -15.01 -11.54 8.02
C PRO A 167 -14.79 -12.92 7.36
N PRO A 168 -15.75 -13.87 7.45
CA PRO A 168 -15.59 -15.23 6.95
C PRO A 168 -15.25 -15.35 5.45
N GLU A 169 -15.63 -14.35 4.66
CA GLU A 169 -15.34 -14.21 3.23
C GLU A 169 -14.83 -12.77 2.98
N PRO A 170 -13.93 -12.53 2.00
CA PRO A 170 -13.49 -11.19 1.64
C PRO A 170 -14.64 -10.31 1.11
N ASP A 171 -14.75 -9.07 1.63
CA ASP A 171 -15.72 -8.08 1.16
C ASP A 171 -15.21 -7.35 -0.10
N TYR A 172 -15.80 -7.63 -1.27
CA TYR A 172 -15.49 -6.91 -2.52
C TYR A 172 -16.29 -5.60 -2.66
N THR A 173 -16.02 -4.64 -1.78
CA THR A 173 -16.83 -3.42 -1.66
C THR A 173 -16.37 -2.28 -2.58
N PHE A 174 -17.32 -1.70 -3.32
CA PHE A 174 -17.17 -0.46 -4.09
C PHE A 174 -18.48 0.34 -4.12
N PHE A 175 -18.41 1.64 -4.44
CA PHE A 175 -19.57 2.51 -4.64
C PHE A 175 -19.42 3.39 -5.89
N ASP A 176 -20.54 3.72 -6.52
CA ASP A 176 -20.60 4.61 -7.70
C ASP A 176 -20.67 6.09 -7.28
N THR A 177 -20.00 6.95 -8.05
CA THR A 177 -20.02 8.42 -7.89
C THR A 177 -20.34 9.13 -9.20
N PRO A 178 -21.02 10.29 -9.16
CA PRO A 178 -21.35 11.05 -10.37
C PRO A 178 -20.14 11.78 -10.99
N PHE A 179 -18.98 11.81 -10.33
CA PHE A 179 -17.82 12.63 -10.72
C PHE A 179 -16.56 11.84 -11.09
N ALA A 180 -16.41 10.57 -10.68
CA ALA A 180 -15.22 9.78 -10.97
C ALA A 180 -15.47 8.27 -11.17
N GLY A 181 -16.74 7.86 -11.30
CA GLY A 181 -17.11 6.46 -11.48
C GLY A 181 -17.04 5.68 -10.16
N LYS A 182 -16.53 4.45 -10.22
CA LYS A 182 -16.47 3.54 -9.07
C LYS A 182 -15.23 3.75 -8.22
N PHE A 183 -15.42 3.84 -6.90
CA PHE A 183 -14.37 3.74 -5.90
C PHE A 183 -14.41 2.38 -5.22
N GLY A 184 -13.30 1.64 -5.28
CA GLY A 184 -13.06 0.49 -4.40
C GLY A 184 -12.65 0.95 -3.00
N MET A 185 -12.82 0.06 -2.03
CA MET A 185 -12.52 0.34 -0.63
C MET A 185 -11.88 -0.87 0.04
N PHE A 186 -10.71 -0.67 0.65
CA PHE A 186 -10.02 -1.62 1.53
C PHE A 186 -9.19 -0.83 2.56
N THR A 187 -8.66 -1.48 3.60
CA THR A 187 -8.07 -0.80 4.76
C THR A 187 -6.63 -1.23 5.02
N CYS A 188 -5.71 -0.27 5.03
CA CYS A 188 -4.36 -0.47 5.58
C CYS A 188 -3.67 -1.75 5.07
N PHE A 189 -3.32 -2.66 5.98
CA PHE A 189 -2.60 -3.91 5.73
C PHE A 189 -3.15 -4.75 4.57
N ASP A 190 -4.45 -4.65 4.21
CA ASP A 190 -5.04 -5.26 3.01
C ASP A 190 -4.26 -4.98 1.72
N ILE A 191 -3.56 -3.84 1.61
CA ILE A 191 -2.77 -3.45 0.42
C ILE A 191 -1.63 -4.42 0.10
N LEU A 192 -1.17 -5.21 1.09
CA LEU A 192 -0.09 -6.19 0.92
C LEU A 192 -0.59 -7.56 0.46
N PHE A 193 -1.89 -7.80 0.34
CA PHE A 193 -2.49 -9.11 0.07
C PHE A 193 -3.29 -9.14 -1.23
N PHE A 194 -3.50 -10.34 -1.76
CA PHE A 194 -4.31 -10.51 -2.97
C PHE A 194 -5.78 -10.19 -2.70
N GLU A 195 -6.31 -10.68 -1.58
CA GLU A 195 -7.68 -10.46 -1.14
C GLU A 195 -7.77 -9.40 -0.03
N PRO A 196 -8.67 -8.41 -0.14
CA PRO A 196 -9.48 -8.10 -1.33
C PRO A 196 -8.71 -7.26 -2.37
N ALA A 197 -7.59 -6.61 -2.00
CA ALA A 197 -7.10 -5.41 -2.69
C ALA A 197 -6.81 -5.60 -4.18
N VAL A 198 -6.10 -6.66 -4.55
CA VAL A 198 -5.73 -6.94 -5.95
C VAL A 198 -6.92 -7.45 -6.75
N ASN A 199 -7.68 -8.37 -6.17
CA ASN A 199 -8.80 -9.02 -6.85
C ASN A 199 -9.97 -8.04 -7.06
N LEU A 200 -10.30 -7.21 -6.06
CA LEU A 200 -11.27 -6.12 -6.15
C LEU A 200 -10.97 -5.17 -7.33
N ILE A 201 -9.71 -4.75 -7.49
CA ILE A 201 -9.33 -3.86 -8.60
C ILE A 201 -9.45 -4.56 -9.95
N ARG A 202 -8.97 -5.81 -10.04
CA ARG A 202 -8.95 -6.57 -11.31
C ARG A 202 -10.34 -7.02 -11.75
N GLN A 203 -11.12 -7.64 -10.87
CA GLN A 203 -12.43 -8.21 -11.17
C GLN A 203 -13.45 -7.12 -11.53
N TYR A 204 -13.39 -5.96 -10.89
CA TYR A 204 -14.34 -4.87 -11.08
C TYR A 204 -13.81 -3.71 -11.94
N ASN A 205 -12.60 -3.86 -12.50
CA ASN A 205 -11.89 -2.88 -13.35
C ASN A 205 -11.89 -1.46 -12.74
N LEU A 206 -11.51 -1.38 -11.47
CA LEU A 206 -11.56 -0.12 -10.73
C LEU A 206 -10.43 0.82 -11.15
N LYS A 207 -10.70 2.12 -11.00
CA LYS A 207 -9.78 3.21 -11.33
C LYS A 207 -9.59 4.22 -10.20
N GLN A 208 -10.41 4.13 -9.17
CA GLN A 208 -10.32 4.92 -7.96
C GLN A 208 -10.37 3.98 -6.75
N VAL A 209 -9.60 4.28 -5.71
CA VAL A 209 -9.60 3.58 -4.43
C VAL A 209 -9.66 4.61 -3.31
N VAL A 210 -10.49 4.37 -2.30
CA VAL A 210 -10.42 5.04 -1.00
C VAL A 210 -9.72 4.11 0.00
N TYR A 211 -8.77 4.65 0.76
CA TYR A 211 -7.86 3.87 1.59
C TYR A 211 -7.62 4.54 2.96
N PRO A 212 -8.55 4.36 3.91
CA PRO A 212 -8.28 4.60 5.33
C PRO A 212 -7.13 3.71 5.82
N THR A 213 -6.19 4.27 6.57
CA THR A 213 -5.05 3.51 7.10
C THR A 213 -4.50 4.10 8.41
N ALA A 214 -3.93 3.24 9.25
CA ALA A 214 -3.12 3.60 10.42
C ALA A 214 -1.70 3.01 10.23
N TRP A 215 -1.05 3.38 9.12
CA TRP A 215 0.20 2.79 8.67
C TRP A 215 1.39 3.30 9.49
N MET A 216 2.13 2.36 10.08
CA MET A 216 3.45 2.62 10.66
C MET A 216 4.51 2.52 9.57
N ASN A 217 5.24 3.62 9.32
CA ASN A 217 6.33 3.63 8.35
C ASN A 217 7.42 2.65 8.76
N GLN A 218 7.91 1.87 7.80
CA GLN A 218 9.10 1.05 7.97
C GLN A 218 9.98 1.19 6.72
N LEU A 219 11.10 1.91 6.86
CA LEU A 219 12.04 2.15 5.77
C LEU A 219 12.95 0.92 5.58
N PRO A 220 13.46 0.67 4.36
CA PRO A 220 13.41 1.53 3.18
C PRO A 220 12.45 1.04 2.07
N LEU A 221 11.46 0.19 2.39
CA LEU A 221 10.57 -0.41 1.36
C LEU A 221 9.07 -0.26 1.64
N LEU A 222 8.67 0.06 2.88
CA LEU A 222 7.27 0.15 3.33
C LEU A 222 7.00 1.47 4.08
N SER A 223 7.56 2.60 3.60
CA SER A 223 6.97 3.89 3.97
C SER A 223 5.57 4.02 3.36
N ALA A 224 4.64 4.62 4.11
CA ALA A 224 3.26 4.83 3.70
C ALA A 224 3.18 5.50 2.32
N VAL A 225 3.85 6.65 2.16
CA VAL A 225 3.82 7.43 0.92
C VAL A 225 4.46 6.70 -0.27
N GLU A 226 5.50 5.91 0.02
CA GLU A 226 6.28 5.17 -0.97
C GLU A 226 5.48 3.99 -1.54
N PHE A 227 5.00 3.10 -0.66
CA PHE A 227 4.31 1.88 -1.08
C PHE A 227 2.93 2.20 -1.68
N GLN A 228 2.20 3.17 -1.13
CA GLN A 228 0.89 3.58 -1.65
C GLN A 228 1.01 4.22 -3.05
N GLN A 229 2.05 5.03 -3.31
CA GLN A 229 2.34 5.50 -4.68
C GLN A 229 2.63 4.31 -5.62
N ALA A 230 3.52 3.41 -5.21
CA ALA A 230 3.93 2.29 -6.05
C ALA A 230 2.75 1.37 -6.39
N PHE A 231 1.81 1.17 -5.47
CA PHE A 231 0.56 0.46 -5.71
C PHE A 231 -0.35 1.19 -6.72
N ALA A 232 -0.54 2.51 -6.57
CA ALA A 232 -1.30 3.33 -7.50
C ALA A 232 -0.73 3.26 -8.94
N THR A 233 0.59 3.29 -9.04
CA THR A 233 1.37 3.18 -10.28
C THR A 233 1.24 1.79 -10.91
N ALA A 234 1.47 0.72 -10.12
CA ALA A 234 1.45 -0.67 -10.60
C ALA A 234 0.07 -1.11 -11.11
N PHE A 235 -1.01 -0.68 -10.44
CA PHE A 235 -2.39 -1.02 -10.85
C PHE A 235 -3.02 -0.01 -11.81
N ASN A 236 -2.36 1.12 -12.08
CA ASN A 236 -2.89 2.23 -12.87
C ASN A 236 -4.28 2.67 -12.37
N VAL A 237 -4.31 3.09 -11.09
CA VAL A 237 -5.46 3.59 -10.34
C VAL A 237 -5.08 4.86 -9.58
N ASN A 238 -6.05 5.70 -9.22
CA ASN A 238 -5.84 6.71 -8.18
C ASN A 238 -6.15 6.11 -6.80
N ILE A 239 -5.41 6.54 -5.77
CA ILE A 239 -5.65 6.16 -4.37
C ILE A 239 -5.78 7.42 -3.52
N LEU A 240 -6.85 7.48 -2.72
CA LEU A 240 -7.08 8.49 -1.69
C LEU A 240 -6.74 7.90 -0.33
N ALA A 241 -5.49 8.08 0.11
CA ALA A 241 -5.00 7.56 1.37
C ALA A 241 -5.05 8.59 2.49
N ALA A 242 -5.72 8.23 3.59
CA ALA A 242 -5.77 9.04 4.80
C ALA A 242 -5.14 8.23 5.94
N ASN A 243 -4.03 8.74 6.49
CA ASN A 243 -3.25 8.09 7.55
C ASN A 243 -3.44 8.77 8.91
N ILE A 244 -3.17 8.03 9.99
CA ILE A 244 -3.02 8.58 11.33
C ILE A 244 -1.77 9.44 11.41
N HIS A 245 -1.87 10.55 12.15
CA HIS A 245 -0.75 11.40 12.55
C HIS A 245 -0.36 11.10 14.00
N HIS A 246 0.60 10.19 14.17
CA HIS A 246 1.16 9.81 15.46
C HIS A 246 2.66 9.49 15.32
N PRO A 247 3.53 10.52 15.18
CA PRO A 247 4.95 10.35 14.84
C PRO A 247 5.73 9.42 15.78
N THR A 248 5.38 9.35 17.07
CA THR A 248 6.04 8.47 18.05
C THR A 248 5.74 6.97 17.84
N LEU A 249 4.82 6.62 16.94
CA LEU A 249 4.56 5.26 16.46
C LEU A 249 4.94 5.10 14.98
N GLY A 250 5.65 6.07 14.38
CA GLY A 250 5.95 6.06 12.95
C GLY A 250 4.74 6.29 12.04
N MET A 251 3.59 6.71 12.57
CA MET A 251 2.38 6.95 11.79
C MET A 251 2.34 8.39 11.26
N THR A 252 2.55 8.54 9.97
CA THR A 252 2.34 9.74 9.15
C THR A 252 2.48 9.32 7.68
N GLY A 253 1.99 10.10 6.73
CA GLY A 253 2.11 9.78 5.31
C GLY A 253 0.75 9.55 4.69
N SER A 254 0.02 10.64 4.51
CA SER A 254 -1.25 10.69 3.78
C SER A 254 -1.04 11.25 2.39
N GLY A 255 -1.87 10.85 1.44
CA GLY A 255 -1.70 11.32 0.07
C GLY A 255 -2.84 11.03 -0.89
N ILE A 256 -2.83 11.81 -1.96
CA ILE A 256 -3.65 11.60 -3.14
C ILE A 256 -2.68 11.17 -4.24
N TYR A 257 -2.66 9.88 -4.54
CA TYR A 257 -1.77 9.28 -5.52
C TYR A 257 -2.52 9.06 -6.83
N THR A 258 -1.87 9.42 -7.93
CA THR A 258 -2.24 9.04 -9.30
C THR A 258 -1.05 8.30 -9.90
N PRO A 259 -1.21 7.52 -10.99
CA PRO A 259 -0.14 6.70 -11.56
C PRO A 259 1.12 7.45 -12.05
N VAL A 260 1.07 8.79 -12.12
CA VAL A 260 2.15 9.66 -12.62
C VAL A 260 2.36 10.92 -11.77
N LYS A 261 1.61 11.09 -10.67
CA LYS A 261 1.68 12.28 -9.81
C LYS A 261 1.10 12.01 -8.43
N SER A 262 1.79 12.47 -7.39
CA SER A 262 1.39 12.34 -5.99
C SER A 262 1.23 13.72 -5.34
N PHE A 263 0.26 13.86 -4.44
CA PHE A 263 0.13 15.00 -3.53
C PHE A 263 0.15 14.45 -2.10
N ILE A 264 1.24 14.70 -1.36
CA ILE A 264 1.49 14.04 -0.07
C ILE A 264 1.63 15.04 1.08
N TYR A 265 1.43 14.53 2.29
CA TYR A 265 1.94 15.10 3.52
C TYR A 265 2.60 13.99 4.34
N LEU A 266 3.81 14.28 4.82
CA LEU A 266 4.58 13.43 5.72
C LEU A 266 5.29 14.36 6.69
N ASP A 267 5.17 14.10 7.98
CA ASP A 267 5.76 14.91 9.04
C ASP A 267 6.00 14.06 10.29
N MET A 268 7.27 13.85 10.61
CA MET A 268 7.73 13.08 11.77
C MET A 268 8.12 13.97 12.96
N GLU A 269 8.05 15.30 12.83
CA GLU A 269 8.53 16.26 13.84
C GLU A 269 7.41 16.98 14.57
N SER A 270 6.37 17.40 13.84
CA SER A 270 5.32 18.25 14.40
C SER A 270 4.16 17.45 15.00
N TYR A 271 3.20 18.18 15.58
CA TYR A 271 1.93 17.63 16.05
C TYR A 271 0.80 18.40 15.39
N GLY A 272 0.05 17.72 14.51
CA GLY A 272 -1.20 18.26 13.99
C GLY A 272 -1.69 17.50 12.77
N GLY A 273 -3.01 17.37 12.62
CA GLY A 273 -3.59 16.79 11.41
C GLY A 273 -3.47 17.71 10.19
N LYS A 274 -3.42 17.13 9.00
CA LYS A 274 -3.28 17.83 7.72
C LYS A 274 -4.39 17.49 6.74
N LEU A 275 -5.11 18.51 6.29
CA LEU A 275 -5.99 18.40 5.13
C LEU A 275 -5.18 18.59 3.84
N ILE A 276 -5.24 17.59 2.96
CA ILE A 276 -4.75 17.67 1.58
C ILE A 276 -5.99 17.75 0.68
N VAL A 277 -6.04 18.75 -0.21
CA VAL A 277 -7.07 18.86 -1.25
C VAL A 277 -6.37 19.00 -2.60
N ALA A 278 -6.76 18.16 -3.57
CA ALA A 278 -6.19 18.18 -4.91
C ALA A 278 -7.24 17.93 -5.98
N GLU A 279 -7.09 18.61 -7.12
CA GLU A 279 -7.77 18.21 -8.34
C GLU A 279 -6.98 17.09 -9.03
N ILE A 280 -7.66 15.99 -9.34
CA ILE A 280 -7.08 14.82 -10.02
C ILE A 280 -7.92 14.37 -11.22
N PRO A 281 -7.26 13.78 -12.25
CA PRO A 281 -7.93 13.29 -13.45
C PRO A 281 -8.81 12.08 -13.13
N VAL A 282 -9.96 12.00 -13.78
CA VAL A 282 -10.73 10.75 -13.85
C VAL A 282 -10.03 9.86 -14.87
N ILE A 283 -9.42 8.76 -14.41
CA ILE A 283 -8.84 7.76 -15.31
C ILE A 283 -10.00 6.97 -15.94
N THR A 284 -10.50 7.44 -17.09
CA THR A 284 -11.42 6.66 -17.94
C THR A 284 -10.63 5.74 -18.85
N THR A 285 -11.27 4.70 -19.39
CA THR A 285 -10.67 3.83 -20.42
C THR A 285 -10.17 4.60 -21.64
N ASP A 286 -10.79 5.73 -21.97
CA ASP A 286 -10.41 6.55 -23.13
C ASP A 286 -9.07 7.27 -22.94
N TYR A 287 -8.61 7.47 -21.69
CA TYR A 287 -7.32 8.10 -21.40
C TYR A 287 -6.13 7.29 -21.95
N ARG A 288 -6.31 5.97 -22.18
CA ARG A 288 -5.36 5.14 -22.93
C ARG A 288 -5.05 5.72 -24.31
N THR A 289 -6.08 6.09 -25.07
CA THR A 289 -5.89 6.52 -26.46
C THR A 289 -5.07 7.79 -26.62
N ASN A 290 -5.02 8.67 -25.61
CA ASN A 290 -4.18 9.89 -25.64
C ASN A 290 -2.73 9.67 -25.15
N LEU A 291 -2.45 8.62 -24.38
CA LEU A 291 -1.07 8.20 -24.07
C LEU A 291 -0.52 7.31 -25.21
N GLU A 292 -1.30 6.32 -25.64
CA GLU A 292 -0.97 5.41 -26.74
C GLU A 292 -0.90 6.11 -28.11
N SER A 293 -1.56 7.27 -28.29
CA SER A 293 -1.35 8.10 -29.48
C SER A 293 0.04 8.75 -29.54
N ASN A 294 0.71 8.93 -28.39
CA ASN A 294 2.08 9.43 -28.31
C ASN A 294 3.12 8.29 -28.27
N GLU A 295 2.74 7.07 -27.89
CA GLU A 295 3.61 5.88 -27.93
C GLU A 295 2.98 4.72 -28.72
N ARG A 296 3.07 4.79 -30.05
CA ARG A 296 2.69 3.66 -30.93
C ARG A 296 3.69 2.51 -30.85
N PHE A 297 3.54 1.57 -29.91
CA PHE A 297 4.11 0.22 -30.06
C PHE A 297 3.35 -0.88 -29.30
N GLY A 298 2.73 -1.80 -30.04
CA GLY A 298 2.76 -3.22 -29.70
C GLY A 298 1.59 -3.86 -28.92
N GLU A 299 0.34 -3.69 -29.33
CA GLU A 299 -0.68 -4.70 -29.00
C GLU A 299 -0.36 -6.03 -29.72
N ASN A 300 -0.07 -7.09 -28.98
CA ASN A 300 -0.25 -8.50 -29.40
C ASN A 300 0.07 -9.47 -28.24
N LEU A 301 -0.81 -9.59 -27.24
CA LEU A 301 -0.71 -10.66 -26.22
C LEU A 301 -2.06 -10.99 -25.56
N TYR A 302 -3.09 -11.17 -26.39
CA TYR A 302 -4.36 -11.79 -26.00
C TYR A 302 -4.72 -12.92 -26.99
N HIS A 303 -4.04 -14.07 -26.86
CA HIS A 303 -4.56 -15.42 -27.17
C HIS A 303 -3.44 -16.46 -27.05
N SER A 304 -3.42 -17.22 -25.94
CA SER A 304 -3.28 -18.69 -25.93
C SER A 304 -3.06 -19.20 -24.50
N CYS A 305 -4.12 -19.63 -23.83
CA CYS A 305 -4.05 -20.53 -22.70
C CYS A 305 -5.38 -21.30 -22.60
N LYS A 306 -5.32 -22.65 -22.56
CA LYS A 306 -6.32 -23.70 -22.93
C LYS A 306 -6.00 -24.32 -24.30
N THR A 307 -5.84 -25.63 -24.53
CA THR A 307 -5.84 -26.88 -23.71
C THR A 307 -4.89 -27.91 -24.43
N SER A 308 -4.57 -29.14 -24.00
CA SER A 308 -5.15 -30.10 -23.02
C SER A 308 -4.06 -31.09 -22.52
N ALA A 309 -4.42 -32.09 -21.69
CA ALA A 309 -3.48 -33.09 -21.13
C ALA A 309 -3.33 -34.41 -21.95
N SER A 310 -2.34 -35.22 -21.51
CA SER A 310 -2.12 -36.68 -21.72
C SER A 310 -1.41 -37.18 -23.00
N ALA A 311 -0.23 -37.84 -22.84
CA ALA A 311 0.02 -39.25 -23.19
C ALA A 311 1.51 -39.69 -23.03
N SER A 312 1.72 -40.82 -22.33
CA SER A 312 2.79 -41.85 -22.38
C SER A 312 4.25 -41.61 -22.86
N MET A 313 5.17 -42.22 -22.08
CA MET A 313 6.54 -42.72 -22.33
C MET A 313 6.95 -43.07 -23.79
N ASP A 314 8.25 -42.88 -24.12
CA ASP A 314 9.24 -44.00 -24.18
C ASP A 314 10.72 -43.50 -24.18
N ASP A 315 11.66 -44.42 -23.98
CA ASP A 315 13.12 -44.23 -23.88
C ASP A 315 13.81 -43.69 -25.16
N GLN A 316 14.85 -42.86 -24.98
CA GLN A 316 16.14 -43.10 -25.67
C GLN A 316 17.34 -42.38 -25.03
N VAL A 317 18.34 -43.19 -24.64
CA VAL A 317 19.69 -42.75 -24.24
C VAL A 317 20.58 -42.61 -25.47
N CYS A 318 21.42 -41.57 -25.52
CA CYS A 318 22.68 -41.56 -26.27
C CYS A 318 23.76 -40.85 -25.45
N LEU A 319 24.95 -41.46 -25.39
CA LEU A 319 26.10 -41.04 -24.58
C LEU A 319 27.26 -40.54 -25.47
N LYS A 320 28.21 -39.83 -24.84
CA LYS A 320 29.56 -39.46 -25.32
C LYS A 320 29.63 -38.30 -26.34
N GLU A 321 30.75 -37.56 -26.44
CA GLU A 321 32.13 -37.89 -26.03
C GLU A 321 32.95 -36.66 -25.57
N GLU A 322 33.99 -36.89 -24.76
CA GLU A 322 34.96 -35.87 -24.34
C GLU A 322 36.04 -35.65 -25.41
N GLN A 323 36.51 -34.41 -25.60
CA GLN A 323 37.76 -34.11 -26.31
C GLN A 323 38.53 -32.97 -25.62
N GLU A 324 39.68 -33.31 -25.03
CA GLU A 324 40.74 -32.35 -24.66
C GLU A 324 41.63 -32.08 -25.90
N THR A 325 42.03 -30.85 -26.22
CA THR A 325 43.34 -30.23 -25.88
C THR A 325 43.61 -29.10 -26.92
N PRO A 326 44.65 -28.23 -26.79
CA PRO A 326 45.18 -27.58 -25.60
C PRO A 326 45.42 -26.05 -25.77
N GLY A 327 45.31 -25.31 -24.67
CA GLY A 327 46.21 -24.21 -24.30
C GLY A 327 46.36 -22.96 -25.19
N ARG A 328 45.81 -21.82 -24.73
CA ARG A 328 46.60 -20.59 -24.63
C ARG A 328 46.10 -19.69 -23.50
N VAL A 329 46.96 -19.48 -22.51
CA VAL A 329 46.73 -18.54 -21.40
C VAL A 329 46.71 -17.11 -21.95
N SER A 330 45.67 -16.36 -21.63
CA SER A 330 45.68 -14.91 -21.65
C SER A 330 45.05 -14.43 -20.35
N GLU A 331 45.89 -14.18 -19.34
CA GLU A 331 45.49 -13.53 -18.11
C GLU A 331 45.12 -12.07 -18.40
N LYS A 332 43.85 -11.84 -18.75
CA LYS A 332 43.23 -10.55 -18.48
C LYS A 332 42.88 -10.50 -17.00
N GLY A 333 43.17 -9.35 -16.38
CA GLY A 333 43.18 -9.21 -14.93
C GLY A 333 41.86 -9.65 -14.29
N LYS A 334 41.97 -10.32 -13.14
CA LYS A 334 40.84 -10.55 -12.25
C LYS A 334 40.36 -9.20 -11.72
N GLU A 335 39.36 -8.61 -12.36
CA GLU A 335 38.48 -7.68 -11.66
C GLU A 335 37.95 -8.44 -10.44
N GLN A 336 38.26 -7.91 -9.24
CA GLN A 336 37.76 -8.51 -8.02
C GLN A 336 36.24 -8.30 -8.01
N LEU A 337 35.50 -9.40 -8.24
CA LEU A 337 34.05 -9.44 -8.05
C LEU A 337 33.73 -8.76 -6.72
N PRO A 338 32.89 -7.71 -6.70
CA PRO A 338 32.64 -6.95 -5.48
C PRO A 338 32.13 -7.87 -4.37
N PRO A 339 32.58 -7.67 -3.12
CA PRO A 339 32.35 -8.64 -2.05
C PRO A 339 30.86 -8.74 -1.74
N LEU A 340 30.30 -9.93 -1.95
CA LEU A 340 28.95 -10.27 -1.51
C LEU A 340 28.90 -10.25 0.02
N PHE A 341 27.83 -9.67 0.56
CA PHE A 341 27.56 -9.67 2.00
C PHE A 341 26.07 -9.87 2.28
N TYR A 342 25.74 -10.13 3.54
CA TYR A 342 24.38 -10.30 4.02
C TYR A 342 24.09 -9.21 5.05
N ALA A 343 22.88 -8.65 5.00
CA ALA A 343 22.40 -7.69 5.99
C ALA A 343 20.88 -7.79 6.10
N GLU A 344 20.37 -7.48 7.29
CA GLU A 344 18.93 -7.44 7.54
C GLU A 344 18.33 -6.15 6.98
N MET A 345 17.26 -6.28 6.21
CA MET A 345 16.44 -5.18 5.72
C MET A 345 14.99 -5.63 5.84
N MET A 346 14.13 -4.83 6.48
CA MET A 346 12.73 -5.23 6.73
C MET A 346 12.59 -6.56 7.49
N TYR A 347 13.49 -6.88 8.42
CA TYR A 347 13.60 -8.18 9.12
C TYR A 347 13.94 -9.39 8.23
N ASP A 348 14.12 -9.19 6.93
CA ASP A 348 14.51 -10.20 5.97
C ASP A 348 16.04 -10.16 5.73
N ASN A 349 16.66 -11.33 5.57
CA ASN A 349 18.10 -11.41 5.32
C ASN A 349 18.41 -11.29 3.82
N PHE A 350 18.72 -10.06 3.37
CA PHE A 350 19.03 -9.76 1.98
C PHE A 350 20.47 -10.14 1.61
N THR A 351 20.66 -10.56 0.36
CA THR A 351 22.00 -10.70 -0.22
C THR A 351 22.37 -9.41 -0.95
N PHE A 352 23.49 -8.79 -0.61
CA PHE A 352 23.91 -7.49 -1.13
C PHE A 352 25.25 -7.55 -1.87
N VAL A 353 25.40 -6.63 -2.81
CA VAL A 353 26.67 -6.28 -3.47
C VAL A 353 26.88 -4.76 -3.40
N PRO A 354 28.06 -4.26 -2.98
CA PRO A 354 28.29 -2.82 -2.81
C PRO A 354 28.48 -2.08 -4.15
N VAL A 355 28.05 -0.81 -4.18
CA VAL A 355 28.12 0.09 -5.34
C VAL A 355 29.37 0.96 -5.25
N TRP A 356 30.36 0.71 -6.13
CA TRP A 356 31.68 1.33 -6.08
C TRP A 356 31.99 2.26 -7.26
N GLY A 357 32.73 3.33 -7.00
CA GLY A 357 33.18 4.24 -8.06
C GLY A 357 32.04 5.04 -8.70
N GLU A 358 32.35 5.70 -9.81
CA GLU A 358 31.44 6.65 -10.48
C GLU A 358 30.38 5.97 -11.34
N LYS A 359 30.66 4.76 -11.85
CA LYS A 359 29.75 4.00 -12.70
C LYS A 359 30.08 2.51 -12.63
N GLY A 360 29.09 1.67 -12.91
CA GLY A 360 29.31 0.23 -13.02
C GLY A 360 28.07 -0.56 -13.42
N GLU A 361 28.31 -1.83 -13.72
CA GLU A 361 27.27 -2.84 -13.93
C GLU A 361 27.42 -3.89 -12.82
N LEU A 362 26.32 -4.20 -12.12
CA LEU A 362 26.29 -5.14 -11.00
C LEU A 362 25.21 -6.19 -11.23
N GLN A 363 25.45 -7.38 -10.70
CA GLN A 363 24.50 -8.47 -10.60
C GLN A 363 24.58 -9.10 -9.21
N VAL A 364 23.44 -9.42 -8.61
CA VAL A 364 23.33 -10.20 -7.39
C VAL A 364 22.10 -11.11 -7.49
N CYS A 365 22.17 -12.34 -6.96
CA CYS A 365 21.05 -13.28 -7.01
C CYS A 365 20.81 -13.94 -5.65
N ALA A 366 19.54 -14.23 -5.35
CA ALA A 366 19.11 -15.08 -4.25
C ALA A 366 18.00 -16.01 -4.75
N ASN A 367 18.12 -17.30 -4.45
CA ASN A 367 17.21 -18.35 -4.89
C ASN A 367 16.94 -18.32 -6.41
N THR A 368 15.75 -17.90 -6.84
CA THR A 368 15.33 -17.83 -8.26
C THR A 368 15.44 -16.43 -8.86
N LEU A 369 15.62 -15.39 -8.03
CA LEU A 369 15.71 -14.01 -8.44
C LEU A 369 17.17 -13.56 -8.61
N CYS A 370 17.45 -12.93 -9.75
CA CYS A 370 18.65 -12.18 -10.05
C CYS A 370 18.28 -10.73 -10.34
N CYS A 371 18.94 -9.82 -9.63
CA CYS A 371 18.81 -8.39 -9.76
C CYS A 371 20.06 -7.81 -10.43
N TYR A 372 19.84 -6.83 -11.29
CA TYR A 372 20.85 -6.22 -12.13
C TYR A 372 20.74 -4.70 -12.04
N LEU A 373 21.88 -4.03 -11.98
CA LEU A 373 21.95 -2.57 -11.90
C LEU A 373 23.03 -2.06 -12.86
N ASN A 374 22.65 -1.12 -13.72
CA ASN A 374 23.59 -0.20 -14.36
C ASN A 374 23.40 1.17 -13.70
N TYR A 375 24.49 1.83 -13.29
CA TYR A 375 24.43 3.12 -12.60
C TYR A 375 25.54 4.07 -13.01
N GLN A 376 25.26 5.36 -12.85
CA GLN A 376 26.21 6.45 -12.97
C GLN A 376 25.93 7.50 -11.87
N ARG A 377 26.90 7.70 -10.97
CA ARG A 377 26.88 8.74 -9.93
C ARG A 377 27.37 10.04 -10.54
N ALA A 378 26.67 11.15 -10.29
CA ALA A 378 27.11 12.46 -10.79
C ALA A 378 28.41 12.94 -10.13
N VAL A 379 28.58 12.62 -8.84
CA VAL A 379 29.78 12.89 -8.03
C VAL A 379 29.95 11.73 -7.03
N LEU A 380 31.20 11.37 -6.72
CA LEU A 380 31.50 10.47 -5.61
C LEU A 380 31.24 11.16 -4.27
N THR A 381 30.29 10.61 -3.50
CA THR A 381 30.07 10.98 -2.10
C THR A 381 30.63 9.88 -1.19
N ASN A 382 30.89 10.21 0.08
CA ASN A 382 31.28 9.21 1.09
C ASN A 382 30.14 8.25 1.47
N GLU A 383 28.94 8.41 0.91
CA GLU A 383 27.81 7.53 1.18
C GLU A 383 28.01 6.16 0.51
N LEU A 384 27.80 5.11 1.30
CA LEU A 384 27.76 3.74 0.84
C LEU A 384 26.36 3.42 0.29
N TYR A 385 26.34 2.79 -0.88
CA TYR A 385 25.15 2.23 -1.50
C TYR A 385 25.37 0.74 -1.78
N ALA A 386 24.30 -0.03 -1.80
CA ALA A 386 24.33 -1.44 -2.15
C ALA A 386 23.14 -1.83 -3.03
N LEU A 387 23.34 -2.78 -3.93
CA LEU A 387 22.28 -3.50 -4.62
C LEU A 387 21.97 -4.77 -3.82
N GLY A 388 20.74 -4.89 -3.34
CA GLY A 388 20.22 -6.03 -2.60
C GLY A 388 19.22 -6.86 -3.40
N VAL A 389 19.15 -8.16 -3.06
CA VAL A 389 18.15 -9.11 -3.54
C VAL A 389 17.58 -9.97 -2.42
N PHE A 390 16.27 -10.23 -2.49
CA PHE A 390 15.55 -11.18 -1.65
C PHE A 390 14.49 -11.93 -2.47
N ASP A 391 14.29 -13.21 -2.18
CA ASP A 391 13.32 -14.11 -2.83
C ASP A 391 12.90 -15.16 -1.80
N GLY A 392 11.91 -14.84 -0.97
CA GLY A 392 11.60 -15.60 0.23
C GLY A 392 10.30 -15.20 0.92
N LEU A 393 9.95 -15.96 1.96
CA LEU A 393 8.77 -15.73 2.80
C LEU A 393 9.14 -14.78 3.94
N HIS A 394 8.55 -13.59 3.94
CA HIS A 394 8.57 -12.68 5.08
C HIS A 394 7.63 -13.22 6.18
N THR A 395 8.01 -13.07 7.45
CA THR A 395 7.30 -13.70 8.59
C THR A 395 7.16 -12.82 9.84
N VAL A 396 7.69 -11.59 9.84
CA VAL A 396 7.72 -10.71 11.02
C VAL A 396 6.62 -9.66 10.89
N HIS A 397 5.68 -9.58 11.84
CA HIS A 397 4.47 -8.75 11.75
C HIS A 397 3.51 -9.07 10.57
N GLY A 398 3.78 -10.13 9.81
CA GLY A 398 2.91 -10.67 8.77
C GLY A 398 3.55 -11.86 8.07
N THR A 399 2.78 -12.64 7.33
CA THR A 399 3.30 -13.76 6.52
C THR A 399 2.95 -13.51 5.07
N TYR A 400 3.97 -13.35 4.22
CA TYR A 400 3.80 -13.07 2.79
C TYR A 400 5.10 -13.24 1.98
N TYR A 401 5.03 -13.72 0.74
CA TYR A 401 6.19 -14.00 -0.10
C TYR A 401 6.64 -12.80 -0.94
N VAL A 402 7.90 -12.40 -0.78
CA VAL A 402 8.49 -11.22 -1.42
C VAL A 402 9.61 -11.62 -2.36
N GLN A 403 9.58 -11.03 -3.57
CA GLN A 403 10.70 -10.94 -4.47
C GLN A 403 11.12 -9.48 -4.56
N ALA A 404 12.33 -9.12 -4.16
CA ALA A 404 12.77 -7.73 -4.12
C ALA A 404 14.15 -7.54 -4.77
N CYS A 405 14.25 -6.53 -5.63
CA CYS A 405 15.51 -5.94 -6.09
C CYS A 405 15.58 -4.50 -5.56
N ALA A 406 16.62 -4.12 -4.82
CA ALA A 406 16.68 -2.79 -4.21
C ALA A 406 18.09 -2.17 -4.28
N LEU A 407 18.21 -1.01 -4.90
CA LEU A 407 19.36 -0.11 -4.74
C LEU A 407 19.07 0.80 -3.55
N VAL A 408 19.84 0.66 -2.46
CA VAL A 408 19.60 1.37 -1.19
C VAL A 408 20.84 2.15 -0.73
N LYS A 409 20.62 3.30 -0.08
CA LYS A 409 21.62 3.97 0.75
C LYS A 409 21.76 3.23 2.08
N CYS A 410 22.99 2.98 2.51
CA CYS A 410 23.25 2.36 3.82
C CYS A 410 23.28 3.42 4.94
N GLY A 411 22.92 3.03 6.17
CA GLY A 411 22.89 3.92 7.34
C GLY A 411 24.25 4.51 7.71
N GLY A 412 25.33 3.83 7.35
CA GLY A 412 26.71 4.29 7.50
C GLY A 412 27.67 3.59 6.54
N LEU A 413 28.96 3.61 6.88
CA LEU A 413 30.02 3.04 6.04
C LEU A 413 30.23 1.52 6.22
N SER A 414 29.51 0.89 7.15
CA SER A 414 29.57 -0.55 7.39
C SER A 414 28.51 -1.27 6.56
N PHE A 415 28.87 -2.39 5.93
CA PHE A 415 27.94 -3.26 5.20
C PHE A 415 26.73 -3.71 6.07
N SER A 416 26.92 -3.86 7.37
CA SER A 416 25.86 -4.18 8.34
C SER A 416 24.81 -3.09 8.55
N THR A 417 24.96 -1.92 7.91
CA THR A 417 24.00 -0.80 7.98
C THR A 417 23.17 -0.66 6.70
N CYS A 418 23.43 -1.48 5.68
CA CYS A 418 22.62 -1.52 4.47
C CYS A 418 21.29 -2.24 4.79
N GLY A 419 20.17 -1.54 4.61
CA GLY A 419 18.84 -2.01 5.03
C GLY A 419 18.30 -1.35 6.31
N GLN A 420 19.10 -0.53 7.00
CA GLN A 420 18.61 0.33 8.08
C GLN A 420 17.78 1.50 7.56
N GLU A 421 16.96 2.08 8.42
CA GLU A 421 16.17 3.27 8.10
C GLU A 421 17.08 4.49 7.86
N VAL A 422 16.86 5.18 6.74
CA VAL A 422 17.63 6.37 6.33
C VAL A 422 16.69 7.41 5.74
N THR A 423 16.77 8.64 6.25
CA THR A 423 15.94 9.78 5.84
C THR A 423 16.65 10.71 4.85
N ASP A 424 17.98 10.73 4.86
CA ASP A 424 18.79 11.72 4.14
C ASP A 424 19.83 11.09 3.21
N ALA A 425 19.96 11.66 2.01
CA ALA A 425 20.90 11.26 0.97
C ALA A 425 21.42 12.48 0.17
N THR A 426 22.64 12.36 -0.34
CA THR A 426 23.30 13.40 -1.15
C THR A 426 23.81 12.91 -2.50
N ALA A 427 23.96 11.59 -2.70
CA ALA A 427 24.38 11.05 -3.99
C ALA A 427 23.25 11.13 -5.03
N LEU A 428 23.52 11.87 -6.11
CA LEU A 428 22.74 11.81 -7.35
C LEU A 428 23.22 10.59 -8.15
N ILE A 429 22.32 9.66 -8.42
CA ILE A 429 22.61 8.38 -9.08
C ILE A 429 21.59 8.17 -10.20
N ASP A 430 22.04 8.29 -11.44
CA ASP A 430 21.27 7.83 -12.60
C ASP A 430 21.40 6.32 -12.69
N PHE A 431 20.31 5.61 -12.96
CA PHE A 431 20.29 4.15 -12.92
C PHE A 431 19.29 3.49 -13.88
N GLN A 432 19.57 2.22 -14.18
CA GLN A 432 18.60 1.25 -14.66
C GLN A 432 18.69 0.01 -13.76
N LEU A 433 17.59 -0.33 -13.10
CA LEU A 433 17.46 -1.50 -12.20
C LEU A 433 16.48 -2.48 -12.84
N TRP A 434 16.85 -3.76 -12.94
CA TRP A 434 15.99 -4.79 -13.49
C TRP A 434 16.17 -6.16 -12.82
N GLY A 435 15.15 -7.02 -12.92
CA GLY A 435 15.17 -8.38 -12.36
C GLY A 435 14.24 -9.34 -13.09
N ASN A 436 14.57 -10.63 -13.04
CA ASN A 436 13.76 -11.73 -13.61
C ASN A 436 12.59 -12.12 -12.67
N MET A 437 11.75 -11.13 -12.34
CA MET A 437 10.61 -11.29 -11.43
C MET A 437 9.72 -12.46 -11.89
N SER A 438 9.33 -13.33 -10.96
CA SER A 438 8.44 -14.46 -11.22
C SER A 438 6.95 -14.12 -11.07
N THR A 439 6.65 -12.94 -10.53
CA THR A 439 5.30 -12.40 -10.32
C THR A 439 5.00 -11.23 -11.27
N PRO A 440 3.77 -11.07 -11.78
CA PRO A 440 3.34 -9.88 -12.50
C PRO A 440 3.02 -8.69 -11.57
N TYR A 441 2.96 -8.89 -10.26
CA TYR A 441 2.59 -7.88 -9.26
C TYR A 441 3.86 -7.23 -8.69
N ILE A 442 4.31 -6.17 -9.36
CA ILE A 442 5.58 -5.50 -9.09
C ILE A 442 5.30 -4.02 -8.81
N PHE A 443 5.74 -3.56 -7.66
CA PHE A 443 5.57 -2.23 -7.12
C PHE A 443 6.89 -1.45 -7.31
N PRO A 444 6.94 -0.44 -8.20
CA PRO A 444 8.14 0.36 -8.42
C PRO A 444 8.27 1.41 -7.32
N LEU A 445 9.21 1.21 -6.41
CA LEU A 445 9.52 2.13 -5.32
C LEU A 445 10.65 3.07 -5.75
N LEU A 446 10.49 4.37 -5.52
CA LEU A 446 11.53 5.37 -5.74
C LEU A 446 11.39 6.52 -4.72
N LEU A 447 12.38 6.59 -3.83
CA LEU A 447 12.39 7.51 -2.70
C LEU A 447 13.71 8.30 -2.70
N THR A 448 13.61 9.62 -2.52
CA THR A 448 14.75 10.54 -2.44
C THR A 448 14.78 11.29 -1.11
N SER A 449 15.88 11.99 -0.84
CA SER A 449 16.20 12.62 0.45
C SER A 449 15.03 13.41 1.05
N GLY A 450 14.87 13.31 2.37
CA GLY A 450 13.72 13.87 3.09
C GLY A 450 12.42 13.06 2.92
N ILE A 451 12.51 11.76 2.58
CA ILE A 451 11.37 10.88 2.29
C ILE A 451 10.46 11.49 1.20
N THR A 452 11.08 12.00 0.13
CA THR A 452 10.39 12.65 -0.99
C THR A 452 10.20 11.69 -2.15
N LEU A 453 8.99 11.65 -2.69
CA LEU A 453 8.62 10.74 -3.80
C LEU A 453 9.13 11.25 -5.16
N ASP A 454 9.53 10.30 -6.01
CA ASP A 454 9.79 10.52 -7.43
C ASP A 454 9.19 9.33 -8.24
N PHE A 455 9.19 9.45 -9.57
CA PHE A 455 8.72 8.43 -10.50
C PHE A 455 9.87 7.97 -11.41
N ALA A 456 9.90 6.70 -11.81
CA ALA A 456 10.81 6.24 -12.85
C ALA A 456 10.47 6.90 -14.20
N ASP A 457 11.48 7.27 -14.98
CA ASP A 457 11.25 7.89 -16.30
C ASP A 457 10.77 6.86 -17.32
N HIS A 458 11.22 5.61 -17.18
CA HIS A 458 10.75 4.45 -17.93
C HIS A 458 10.67 3.23 -17.01
N MET A 459 9.66 2.39 -17.25
CA MET A 459 9.46 1.12 -16.54
C MET A 459 8.72 0.11 -17.42
N GLY A 460 8.80 -1.18 -17.08
CA GLY A 460 7.99 -2.22 -17.71
C GLY A 460 8.74 -3.53 -17.97
N TRP A 461 8.15 -4.39 -18.80
CA TRP A 461 8.72 -5.69 -19.16
C TRP A 461 9.56 -5.62 -20.43
N LYS A 462 10.77 -6.20 -20.39
CA LYS A 462 11.65 -6.37 -21.55
C LYS A 462 12.47 -7.66 -21.39
N ASN A 463 12.45 -8.54 -22.38
CA ASN A 463 13.23 -9.79 -22.40
C ASN A 463 13.09 -10.61 -21.09
N ASN A 464 11.86 -10.85 -20.63
CA ASN A 464 11.51 -11.54 -19.37
C ASN A 464 12.08 -10.92 -18.09
N HIS A 465 12.53 -9.67 -18.13
CA HIS A 465 12.88 -8.89 -16.95
C HIS A 465 11.93 -7.70 -16.82
N TYR A 466 11.54 -7.38 -15.60
CA TYR A 466 10.92 -6.08 -15.30
C TYR A 466 12.02 -5.08 -14.96
N PHE A 467 11.91 -3.85 -15.45
CA PHE A 467 12.89 -2.79 -15.18
C PHE A 467 12.22 -1.48 -14.75
N ILE A 468 12.99 -0.66 -14.03
CA ILE A 468 12.80 0.77 -13.85
C ILE A 468 14.10 1.50 -14.23
N SER A 469 14.00 2.74 -14.69
CA SER A 469 15.18 3.59 -14.92
C SER A 469 14.90 5.05 -14.61
N LYS A 470 15.92 5.75 -14.13
CA LYS A 470 15.90 7.18 -13.83
C LYS A 470 17.19 7.83 -14.34
N ASN A 471 17.05 8.94 -15.06
CA ASN A 471 18.17 9.74 -15.56
C ASN A 471 18.04 11.19 -15.07
N ARG A 472 19.17 11.90 -15.00
CA ARG A 472 19.26 13.30 -14.55
C ARG A 472 18.65 13.52 -13.16
N THR A 473 18.96 12.61 -12.24
CA THR A 473 18.56 12.71 -10.83
C THR A 473 18.95 14.06 -10.21
N SER A 474 18.01 14.71 -9.53
CA SER A 474 18.15 16.06 -8.96
C SER A 474 18.05 16.11 -7.43
N SER A 475 17.72 14.98 -6.80
CA SER A 475 17.66 14.78 -5.35
C SER A 475 18.48 13.54 -4.98
N GLY A 476 19.03 13.50 -3.77
CA GLY A 476 19.83 12.36 -3.31
C GLY A 476 18.98 11.10 -3.19
N LEU A 477 19.45 9.97 -3.73
CA LEU A 477 18.67 8.72 -3.75
C LEU A 477 18.66 8.07 -2.35
N LEU A 478 17.48 7.78 -1.79
CA LEU A 478 17.37 6.90 -0.61
C LEU A 478 17.25 5.45 -1.04
N THR A 479 16.28 5.17 -1.92
CA THR A 479 16.01 3.82 -2.43
C THR A 479 15.37 3.87 -3.81
N ALA A 480 15.78 2.94 -4.68
CA ALA A 480 15.08 2.56 -5.89
C ALA A 480 14.89 1.04 -5.88
N ALA A 481 13.65 0.56 -5.94
CA ALA A 481 13.39 -0.87 -5.81
C ALA A 481 12.25 -1.39 -6.70
N LEU A 482 12.36 -2.67 -7.04
CA LEU A 482 11.30 -3.50 -7.60
C LEU A 482 10.80 -4.41 -6.47
N TYR A 483 9.68 -4.06 -5.83
CA TYR A 483 9.10 -4.87 -4.77
C TYR A 483 7.98 -5.74 -5.36
N GLY A 484 8.18 -7.05 -5.42
CA GLY A 484 7.29 -8.01 -6.03
C GLY A 484 6.57 -8.87 -4.99
N ARG A 485 5.26 -9.02 -5.13
CA ARG A 485 4.44 -9.92 -4.29
C ARG A 485 4.07 -11.18 -5.05
N TRP A 486 4.47 -12.35 -4.54
CA TRP A 486 4.12 -13.64 -5.13
C TRP A 486 3.02 -14.30 -4.31
N TYR A 487 1.79 -13.80 -4.45
CA TYR A 487 0.64 -14.17 -3.62
C TYR A 487 0.34 -15.69 -3.59
N GLU A 488 0.63 -16.41 -4.68
CA GLU A 488 0.48 -17.87 -4.75
C GLU A 488 1.50 -18.66 -3.90
N LYS A 489 2.40 -17.99 -3.19
CA LYS A 489 3.42 -18.54 -2.28
C LYS A 489 3.32 -18.01 -0.83
N ASP A 490 2.32 -17.19 -0.52
CA ASP A 490 2.09 -16.65 0.83
C ASP A 490 1.83 -17.75 1.88
#